data_AF-A0A8J4TPY1-F1
#
_entry.id   AF-A0A8J4TPY1-F1
#
_cell.length_a   1.000
_cell.length_b   1.000
_cell.length_c   1.000
_cell.angle_alpha   90.00
_cell.angle_beta   90.00
_cell.angle_gamma   90.00
#
_symmetry.space_group_name_H-M   'P 1'
#
loop_
_entity.id
_entity.type
_entity.pdbx_description
1 polymer ?
#
loop_
_entity_poly.entity_id
_entity_poly.type
_entity_poly.pdbx_seq_one_letter_code
_entity_poly.pdbx_strand_id
1 'polypeptide(L)'
;MQPAGHLPEGCYGELVEAASTHCTQLVFLNPGLETCQANNLRRSWEPQKYSSMEQQNSMLANLQLWVADYYNRDDSWSYKVHRKIFDAHTGSKVEHTVVPLAAKAQPSDSSQNLLRSMQDEILGDHR
;
A
#
# COMPACT_ATOMS: atom_id res chain seq x y z
N MET A 1 1.30 -30.03 8.59
CA MET A 1 2.25 -29.23 7.79
C MET A 1 1.40 -28.31 6.93
N GLN A 2 1.29 -27.03 7.26
CA GLN A 2 0.58 -26.09 6.38
C GLN A 2 1.41 -25.94 5.10
N PRO A 3 0.81 -26.04 3.89
CA PRO A 3 1.57 -25.78 2.68
C PRO A 3 2.08 -24.34 2.74
N ALA A 4 3.38 -24.15 2.49
CA ALA A 4 3.97 -22.82 2.36
C ALA A 4 3.37 -22.15 1.11
N GLY A 5 2.36 -21.31 1.31
CA GLY A 5 1.77 -20.49 0.26
C GLY A 5 2.64 -19.28 -0.01
N HIS A 6 3.00 -19.03 -1.27
CA HIS A 6 3.57 -17.78 -1.70
C HIS A 6 2.43 -16.84 -2.12
N LEU A 7 2.45 -15.59 -1.66
CA LEU A 7 1.48 -14.57 -2.05
C LEU A 7 2.12 -13.62 -3.06
N PRO A 8 1.97 -13.87 -4.37
CA PRO A 8 2.39 -12.90 -5.38
C PRO A 8 1.50 -11.66 -5.29
N GLU A 9 2.11 -10.49 -5.07
CA GLU A 9 1.44 -9.20 -5.01
C GLU A 9 1.94 -8.28 -6.13
N GLY A 10 1.06 -7.47 -6.72
CA GLY A 10 1.45 -6.53 -7.76
C GLY A 10 0.28 -5.99 -8.58
N CYS A 11 0.61 -5.03 -9.44
CA CYS A 11 -0.34 -4.38 -10.37
C CYS A 11 -0.06 -4.73 -11.84
N TYR A 12 0.75 -5.75 -12.11
CA TYR A 12 1.07 -6.19 -13.47
C TYR A 12 0.08 -7.28 -13.87
N GLY A 13 -0.93 -6.90 -14.66
CA GLY A 13 -2.01 -7.78 -15.09
C GLY A 13 -1.53 -9.11 -15.69
N GLU A 14 -0.50 -9.09 -16.54
CA GLU A 14 0.07 -10.31 -17.13
C GLU A 14 0.63 -11.28 -16.08
N LEU A 15 1.30 -10.77 -15.05
CA LEU A 15 1.84 -11.59 -13.96
C LEU A 15 0.71 -12.13 -13.07
N VAL A 16 -0.30 -11.30 -12.79
CA VAL A 16 -1.48 -11.71 -12.03
C VAL A 16 -2.27 -12.77 -12.80
N GLU A 17 -2.45 -12.62 -14.10
CA GLU A 17 -3.13 -13.59 -14.96
C GLU A 17 -2.39 -14.93 -14.96
N ALA A 18 -1.07 -14.91 -15.19
CA ALA A 18 -0.24 -16.11 -15.12
C ALA A 18 -0.35 -16.82 -13.77
N ALA A 19 -0.22 -16.07 -12.66
CA ALA A 19 -0.32 -16.63 -11.31
C ALA A 19 -1.74 -17.12 -10.98
N SER A 20 -2.79 -16.46 -11.47
CA SER A 20 -4.19 -16.75 -11.13
C SER A 20 -4.61 -18.18 -11.49
N THR A 21 -3.94 -18.81 -12.47
CA THR A 21 -4.18 -20.20 -12.88
C THR A 21 -3.70 -21.22 -11.86
N HIS A 22 -2.82 -20.81 -10.94
CA HIS A 22 -2.22 -21.65 -9.90
C HIS A 22 -2.70 -21.28 -8.49
N CYS A 23 -3.43 -20.18 -8.33
CA CYS A 23 -3.94 -19.72 -7.05
C CYS A 23 -5.29 -20.34 -6.70
N THR A 24 -5.49 -20.67 -5.42
CA THR A 24 -6.80 -21.12 -4.89
C THR A 24 -7.67 -19.96 -4.41
N GLN A 25 -7.06 -18.79 -4.19
CA GLN A 25 -7.70 -17.57 -3.77
C GLN A 25 -7.13 -16.36 -4.49
N LEU A 26 -8.01 -15.44 -4.90
CA LEU A 26 -7.64 -14.16 -5.49
C LEU A 26 -8.26 -13.01 -4.68
N VAL A 27 -7.42 -12.08 -4.22
CA VAL A 27 -7.83 -10.90 -3.45
C VAL A 27 -7.62 -9.66 -4.31
N PHE A 28 -8.70 -8.92 -4.58
CA PHE A 28 -8.62 -7.65 -5.31
C PHE A 28 -8.82 -6.47 -4.37
N LEU A 29 -7.75 -5.70 -4.15
CA LEU A 29 -7.82 -4.45 -3.40
C LEU A 29 -8.21 -3.32 -4.34
N ASN A 30 -9.46 -2.88 -4.28
CA ASN A 30 -10.02 -1.84 -5.12
C ASN A 30 -10.66 -0.71 -4.29
N PRO A 31 -9.88 0.04 -3.49
CA PRO A 31 -10.42 1.01 -2.54
C PRO A 31 -10.95 2.32 -3.15
N GLY A 32 -10.97 2.41 -4.48
CA GLY A 32 -11.40 3.60 -5.21
C GLY A 32 -10.31 4.65 -5.40
N LEU A 33 -10.55 5.54 -6.37
CA LEU A 33 -9.62 6.60 -6.76
C LEU A 33 -9.26 7.51 -5.58
N GLU A 34 -10.27 8.04 -4.90
CA GLU A 34 -10.08 9.02 -3.83
C GLU A 34 -9.20 8.46 -2.71
N THR A 35 -9.44 7.22 -2.30
CA THR A 35 -8.63 6.55 -1.27
C THR A 35 -7.19 6.37 -1.72
N CYS A 36 -6.95 5.93 -2.97
CA CYS A 36 -5.60 5.77 -3.50
C CYS A 36 -4.85 7.10 -3.57
N GLN A 37 -5.50 8.17 -4.01
CA GLN A 37 -4.89 9.50 -4.05
C GLN A 37 -4.59 10.04 -2.65
N ALA A 38 -5.51 9.86 -1.71
CA ALA A 38 -5.32 10.23 -0.31
C ALA A 38 -4.20 9.42 0.37
N ASN A 39 -4.00 8.15 -0.02
CA ASN A 39 -2.88 7.35 0.45
C ASN A 39 -1.55 7.88 -0.09
N ASN A 40 -1.49 8.27 -1.37
CA ASN A 40 -0.29 8.85 -1.96
C ASN A 40 0.16 10.14 -1.26
N LEU A 41 -0.79 11.00 -0.86
CA LEU A 41 -0.51 12.22 -0.09
C LEU A 41 0.08 11.95 1.29
N ARG A 42 -0.18 10.77 1.85
CA ARG A 42 0.28 10.36 3.20
C ARG A 42 1.56 9.52 3.16
N ARG A 43 2.19 9.35 1.99
CA ARG A 43 3.43 8.57 1.87
C ARG A 43 4.54 9.23 2.67
N SER A 44 5.11 8.47 3.60
CA SER A 44 6.35 8.83 4.27
C SER A 44 7.51 8.94 3.28
N TRP A 45 8.59 9.60 3.70
CA TRP A 45 9.84 9.65 2.94
C TRP A 45 10.39 8.23 2.71
N GLU A 46 10.79 7.95 1.46
CA GLU A 46 11.34 6.68 0.99
C GLU A 46 12.82 6.85 0.58
N PRO A 47 13.77 6.85 1.53
CA PRO A 47 15.19 7.12 1.26
C PRO A 47 15.85 6.07 0.35
N GLN A 48 15.33 4.84 0.32
CA GLN A 48 15.78 3.80 -0.60
C GLN A 48 15.40 4.06 -2.06
N LYS A 49 14.46 4.96 -2.33
CA LYS A 49 13.90 5.22 -3.66
C LYS A 49 14.27 6.60 -4.21
N TYR A 50 14.38 7.59 -3.33
CA TYR A 50 14.64 8.97 -3.69
C TYR A 50 15.83 9.52 -2.91
N SER A 51 16.65 10.34 -3.54
CA SER A 51 17.81 10.97 -2.90
C SER A 51 17.43 12.04 -1.87
N SER A 52 16.21 12.59 -1.96
CA SER A 52 15.67 13.54 -0.97
C SER A 52 14.13 13.53 -0.93
N MET A 53 13.57 14.15 0.11
CA MET A 53 12.12 14.37 0.24
C MET A 53 11.58 15.26 -0.89
N GLU A 54 12.33 16.27 -1.32
CA GLU A 54 11.96 17.17 -2.41
C GLU A 54 11.85 16.41 -3.74
N GLN A 55 12.79 15.49 -4.00
CA GLN A 55 12.73 14.63 -5.19
C GLN A 55 11.52 13.69 -5.15
N GLN A 56 11.19 13.14 -3.98
CA GLN A 56 9.97 12.34 -3.83
C GLN A 56 8.71 13.19 -4.11
N ASN A 57 8.65 14.38 -3.53
CA ASN A 57 7.51 15.28 -3.67
C ASN A 57 7.33 15.81 -5.10
N SER A 58 8.41 16.00 -5.87
CA SER A 58 8.31 16.42 -7.27
C SER A 58 7.65 15.36 -8.17
N MET A 59 7.68 14.08 -7.77
CA MET A 59 7.02 12.98 -8.47
C MET A 59 5.53 12.85 -8.13
N LEU A 60 5.06 13.52 -7.07
CA LEU A 60 3.71 13.33 -6.52
C LEU A 60 2.62 13.70 -7.54
N ALA A 61 2.76 14.82 -8.26
CA ALA A 61 1.77 15.23 -9.26
C ALA A 61 1.60 14.17 -10.36
N ASN A 62 2.71 13.65 -10.88
CA ASN A 62 2.71 12.60 -11.89
C ASN A 62 2.11 11.30 -11.34
N LEU A 63 2.43 10.95 -10.09
CA LEU A 63 1.84 9.79 -9.43
C LEU A 63 0.32 9.91 -9.26
N GLN A 64 -0.19 11.10 -8.90
CA GLN A 64 -1.62 11.33 -8.78
C GLN A 64 -2.36 11.19 -10.10
N LEU A 65 -1.80 11.74 -11.17
CA LEU A 65 -2.33 11.59 -12.53
C LEU A 65 -2.30 10.13 -12.99
N TRP A 66 -1.18 9.44 -12.74
CA TRP A 66 -1.06 8.02 -13.03
C TRP A 66 -2.15 7.24 -12.29
N VAL A 67 -2.30 7.40 -10.97
CA VAL A 67 -3.37 6.70 -10.23
C VAL A 67 -4.77 7.03 -10.75
N ALA A 68 -5.06 8.28 -11.13
CA ALA A 68 -6.34 8.64 -11.74
C ALA A 68 -6.60 7.91 -13.06
N ASP A 69 -5.57 7.76 -13.87
CA ASP A 69 -5.66 7.15 -15.19
C ASP A 69 -5.84 5.61 -15.13
N TYR A 70 -5.76 5.00 -13.96
CA TYR A 70 -6.02 3.57 -13.73
C TYR A 70 -7.34 3.10 -14.36
N TYR A 71 -8.38 3.93 -14.30
CA TYR A 71 -9.72 3.59 -14.78
C TYR A 71 -9.93 3.84 -16.27
N ASN A 72 -9.03 4.57 -16.93
CA ASN A 72 -9.17 4.99 -18.33
C ASN A 72 -8.19 4.28 -19.27
N ARG A 73 -7.00 3.92 -18.78
CA ARG A 73 -5.99 3.21 -19.57
C ARG A 73 -6.46 1.80 -19.94
N ASP A 74 -5.86 1.23 -20.99
CA ASP A 74 -6.17 -0.12 -21.50
C ASP A 74 -4.90 -0.99 -21.61
N ASP A 75 -3.96 -0.76 -20.70
CA ASP A 75 -2.71 -1.52 -20.59
C ASP A 75 -2.75 -2.55 -19.45
N SER A 76 -1.65 -3.28 -19.26
CA SER A 76 -1.49 -4.30 -18.23
C SER A 76 -1.59 -3.76 -16.79
N TRP A 77 -1.62 -2.45 -16.57
CA TRP A 77 -1.83 -1.83 -15.26
C TRP A 77 -3.26 -1.26 -15.09
N SER A 78 -4.16 -1.50 -16.04
CA SER A 78 -5.50 -0.93 -16.07
C SER A 78 -6.49 -1.61 -15.12
N TYR A 79 -7.52 -0.85 -14.72
CA TYR A 79 -8.69 -1.40 -14.05
C TYR A 79 -9.36 -2.49 -14.88
N LYS A 80 -9.47 -2.26 -16.20
CA LYS A 80 -10.12 -3.18 -17.11
C LYS A 80 -9.43 -4.55 -17.13
N VAL A 81 -8.09 -4.58 -17.17
CA VAL A 81 -7.32 -5.84 -17.12
C VAL A 81 -7.47 -6.51 -15.76
N HIS A 82 -7.30 -5.77 -14.65
CA HIS A 82 -7.44 -6.36 -13.31
C HIS A 82 -8.85 -6.90 -13.04
N ARG A 83 -9.89 -6.16 -13.45
CA ARG A 83 -11.28 -6.59 -13.35
C ARG A 83 -11.52 -7.87 -14.17
N LYS A 84 -11.05 -7.92 -15.42
CA LYS A 84 -11.19 -9.10 -16.27
C LYS A 84 -10.59 -10.35 -15.60
N ILE A 85 -9.40 -10.24 -15.01
CA ILE A 85 -8.73 -11.36 -14.31
C ILE A 85 -9.54 -11.78 -13.08
N PHE A 86 -9.98 -10.82 -12.26
CA PHE A 86 -10.81 -11.08 -11.08
C PHE A 86 -12.12 -11.78 -11.46
N ASP A 87 -12.80 -11.30 -12.48
CA ASP A 87 -14.09 -11.85 -12.93
C ASP A 87 -13.92 -13.26 -13.50
N ALA A 88 -12.81 -13.51 -14.22
CA ALA A 88 -12.49 -14.82 -14.80
C ALA A 88 -11.99 -15.85 -13.77
N HIS A 89 -11.52 -15.43 -12.60
CA HIS A 89 -11.05 -16.36 -11.57
C HIS A 89 -12.20 -17.23 -11.05
N THR A 90 -11.99 -18.54 -11.09
CA THR A 90 -12.97 -19.58 -10.71
C THR A 90 -12.80 -20.09 -9.28
N GLY A 91 -11.64 -19.83 -8.66
CA GLY A 91 -11.38 -20.13 -7.25
C GLY A 91 -12.06 -19.14 -6.30
N SER A 92 -11.68 -19.21 -5.02
CA SER A 92 -12.19 -18.25 -4.04
C SER A 92 -11.76 -16.83 -4.42
N LYS A 93 -12.68 -15.87 -4.41
CA LYS A 93 -12.32 -14.48 -4.69
C LYS A 93 -13.04 -13.50 -3.79
N VAL A 94 -12.33 -12.44 -3.42
CA VAL A 94 -12.86 -11.35 -2.61
C VAL A 94 -12.34 -10.02 -3.14
N GLU A 95 -13.24 -9.06 -3.24
CA GLU A 95 -12.91 -7.68 -3.54
C GLU A 95 -13.08 -6.83 -2.29
N HIS A 96 -12.04 -6.06 -1.95
CA HIS A 96 -12.08 -5.09 -0.86
C HIS A 96 -12.13 -3.68 -1.43
N THR A 97 -13.29 -3.04 -1.27
CA THR A 97 -13.53 -1.65 -1.68
C THR A 97 -13.25 -0.63 -0.59
N VAL A 98 -12.92 -1.11 0.60
CA VAL A 98 -12.42 -0.31 1.72
C VAL A 98 -11.13 -0.93 2.19
N VAL A 99 -10.06 -0.13 2.28
CA VAL A 99 -8.88 -0.57 3.02
C VAL A 99 -9.20 -0.34 4.50
N PRO A 100 -9.11 -1.35 5.37
CA PRO A 100 -9.07 -1.08 6.80
C PRO A 100 -7.94 -0.08 7.03
N LEU A 101 -8.22 1.03 7.73
CA LEU A 101 -7.14 1.93 8.16
C LEU A 101 -6.10 1.06 8.85
N ALA A 102 -4.91 0.93 8.27
CA ALA A 102 -3.78 0.38 8.97
C ALA A 102 -3.64 1.20 10.25
N ALA A 103 -3.87 0.57 11.40
CA ALA A 103 -3.70 1.23 12.68
C ALA A 103 -2.32 1.86 12.66
N LYS A 104 -2.26 3.20 12.83
CA LYS A 104 -0.98 3.88 13.00
C LYS A 104 -0.21 3.09 14.05
N ALA A 105 0.98 2.58 13.69
CA ALA A 105 1.87 1.95 14.64
C ALA A 105 1.96 2.88 15.85
N GLN A 106 1.34 2.48 16.96
CA GLN A 106 1.48 3.20 18.20
C GLN A 106 2.96 3.12 18.56
N PRO A 107 3.61 4.22 18.97
CA PRO A 107 4.96 4.12 19.50
C PRO A 107 4.93 3.09 20.63
N SER A 108 5.79 2.08 20.54
CA SER A 108 5.88 1.03 21.54
C SER A 108 6.14 1.65 22.91
N ASP A 109 5.73 0.96 23.99
CA ASP A 109 5.92 1.43 25.37
C ASP A 109 7.37 1.83 25.66
N SER A 110 8.34 1.20 24.99
CA SER A 110 9.76 1.55 25.09
C SER A 110 10.08 2.94 24.54
N SER A 111 9.44 3.37 23.45
CA SER A 111 9.61 4.72 22.88
C SER A 111 8.91 5.79 23.72
N GLN A 112 7.79 5.47 24.34
CA GLN A 112 7.11 6.38 25.27
C GLN A 112 7.90 6.52 26.59
N ASN A 113 8.48 5.43 27.10
CA ASN A 113 9.36 5.46 28.27
C ASN A 113 10.65 6.24 28.01
N LEU A 114 11.23 6.16 26.80
CA LEU A 114 12.41 6.95 26.45
C LEU A 114 12.09 8.45 26.33
N LEU A 115 10.95 8.81 25.72
CA LEU A 115 10.50 10.21 25.65
C LEU A 115 10.20 10.78 27.04
N ARG A 116 9.62 9.97 27.93
CA ARG A 116 9.37 10.35 29.32
C ARG A 116 10.66 10.46 30.14
N SER A 117 11.64 9.56 29.97
CA SER A 117 12.93 9.68 30.66
C SER A 117 13.73 10.90 30.20
N MET A 118 13.65 11.23 28.90
CA MET A 118 14.27 12.45 28.36
C MET A 118 13.58 13.73 28.88
N GLN A 119 12.26 13.70 29.10
CA GLN A 119 11.53 14.83 29.70
C GLN A 119 11.81 14.99 31.20
N ASP A 120 11.96 13.88 31.93
CA ASP A 120 12.30 13.89 33.36
C ASP A 120 13.75 14.37 33.61
N GLU A 121 14.69 14.08 32.71
CA GLU A 121 16.05 14.65 32.75
C GLU A 121 16.09 16.16 32.47
N ILE A 122 15.24 16.65 31.55
CA ILE A 122 15.18 18.08 31.20
C ILE A 122 14.48 18.91 32.30
N LEU A 123 13.53 18.32 33.03
CA LEU A 123 12.79 19.01 34.10
C LEU A 123 13.38 18.77 35.51
N GLY A 124 14.34 17.85 35.65
CA GLY A 124 14.88 17.39 36.93
C GLY A 124 16.05 18.21 37.51
N ASP A 125 16.64 19.14 36.76
CA ASP A 125 17.82 19.91 37.21
C ASP A 125 17.48 21.30 37.77
N HIS A 126 16.40 21.37 38.57
CA HIS A 126 16.07 22.53 39.39
C HIS A 126 15.90 22.11 40.85
N ARG A 127 17.01 21.79 41.51
CA ARG A 127 17.14 21.95 42.95
C ARG A 127 18.56 22.32 43.37
#